data_AF-A0A0F9T8Q3-F1
#
_entry.id   AF-A0A0F9T8Q3-F1
#
_cell.length_a   1.000
_cell.length_b   1.000
_cell.length_c   1.000
_cell.angle_alpha   90.00
_cell.angle_beta   90.00
_cell.angle_gamma   90.00
#
_symmetry.space_group_name_H-M   'P 1'
#
loop_
_entity.id
_entity.type
_entity.pdbx_description
1 polymer ?
#
loop_
_entity_poly.entity_id
_entity_poly.type
_entity_poly.pdbx_seq_one_letter_code
_entity_poly.pdbx_strand_id
1 'polypeptide(L)' 'MPNLFHPIEPEKVKFNGGDLVDERNKLGLTQTQFGTLCGWTAQRQHFLEQPGEHKIELETAKTILKAINES' A
#
# COMPACT_ATOMS: atom_id res chain seq x y z
N MET A 1 -12.67 37.67 4.11
CA MET A 1 -11.57 36.96 3.43
C MET A 1 -12.05 35.54 3.15
N PRO A 2 -12.12 35.06 1.90
CA PRO A 2 -12.51 33.68 1.65
C PRO A 2 -11.39 32.75 2.13
N ASN A 3 -11.77 31.76 2.92
CA ASN A 3 -10.87 30.77 3.48
C ASN A 3 -10.35 29.88 2.33
N LEU A 4 -9.05 29.95 2.02
CA LEU A 4 -8.40 29.24 0.91
C LEU A 4 -8.01 27.79 1.25
N PHE A 5 -8.40 27.28 2.42
CA PHE A 5 -8.24 25.87 2.74
C PHE A 5 -9.36 25.05 2.08
N HIS A 6 -9.19 24.78 0.79
CA HIS A 6 -9.77 23.58 0.21
C HIS A 6 -8.98 22.40 0.80
N PRO A 7 -9.60 21.48 1.56
CA PRO A 7 -8.92 20.25 1.91
C PRO A 7 -8.55 19.58 0.58
N ILE A 8 -7.25 19.45 0.33
CA ILE A 8 -6.74 18.68 -0.80
C ILE A 8 -7.16 17.25 -0.49
N GLU A 9 -8.23 16.77 -1.13
CA GLU A 9 -8.66 15.39 -0.99
C GLU A 9 -7.47 14.50 -1.38
N PRO A 10 -7.10 13.53 -0.54
CA PRO A 10 -5.91 12.74 -0.81
C PRO A 10 -6.16 11.89 -2.06
N GLU A 11 -5.20 11.96 -2.99
CA GLU A 11 -5.30 11.30 -4.28
C GLU A 11 -5.29 9.79 -4.08
N LYS A 12 -6.35 9.12 -4.55
CA LYS A 12 -6.50 7.67 -4.46
C LYS A 12 -6.11 7.00 -5.76
N VAL A 13 -5.30 5.97 -5.67
CA VAL A 13 -4.85 5.15 -6.79
C VAL A 13 -5.47 3.75 -6.73
N LYS A 14 -5.73 3.19 -7.91
CA LYS A 14 -6.16 1.80 -8.06
C LYS A 14 -4.97 0.88 -7.86
N PHE A 15 -5.20 -0.21 -7.14
CA PHE A 15 -4.17 -1.15 -6.75
C PHE A 15 -4.80 -2.54 -6.61
N ASN A 16 -4.14 -3.60 -7.07
CA ASN A 16 -4.66 -4.96 -6.93
C ASN A 16 -3.90 -5.70 -5.82
N GLY A 17 -4.63 -6.24 -4.83
CA GLY A 17 -4.01 -6.94 -3.72
C GLY A 17 -3.32 -8.25 -4.13
N GLY A 18 -3.81 -8.91 -5.18
CA GLY A 18 -3.19 -10.11 -5.74
C GLY A 18 -1.81 -9.81 -6.33
N ASP A 19 -1.66 -8.70 -7.06
CA ASP A 19 -0.37 -8.30 -7.63
C ASP A 19 0.67 -8.05 -6.52
N LEU A 20 0.25 -7.49 -5.38
CA LEU A 20 1.12 -7.30 -4.22
C LEU A 20 1.54 -8.62 -3.58
N VAL A 21 0.63 -9.59 -3.48
CA VAL A 21 0.97 -10.94 -2.98
C VAL A 21 2.02 -11.57 -3.88
N ASP A 22 1.87 -11.45 -5.20
CA ASP A 22 2.82 -11.99 -6.17
C ASP A 22 4.18 -11.32 -6.08
N GLU A 23 4.24 -9.98 -6.02
CA GLU A 23 5.50 -9.25 -5.84
C GLU A 23 6.17 -9.62 -4.50
N ARG A 24 5.42 -9.66 -3.41
CA ARG A 24 5.94 -10.10 -2.11
C ARG A 24 6.50 -11.53 -2.18
N ASN A 25 5.81 -12.45 -2.86
CA ASN A 25 6.26 -13.83 -3.01
C ASN A 25 7.53 -13.92 -3.87
N LYS A 26 7.68 -13.10 -4.91
CA LYS A 26 8.91 -13.02 -5.72
C LYS A 26 10.11 -12.58 -4.88
N LEU A 27 9.89 -11.70 -3.89
CA LEU A 27 10.90 -11.28 -2.93
C LEU A 27 11.18 -12.33 -1.84
N GLY A 28 10.45 -13.45 -1.81
CA GLY A 28 10.61 -14.50 -0.81
C GLY A 28 10.17 -14.07 0.60
N LEU A 29 9.38 -13.00 0.72
CA LEU A 29 8.97 -12.42 2.00
C LEU A 29 7.63 -13.00 2.47
N THR A 30 7.51 -13.25 3.77
CA THR A 30 6.22 -13.52 4.40
C THR A 30 5.38 -12.24 4.49
N GLN A 31 4.06 -12.39 4.61
CA GLN A 31 3.14 -11.26 4.81
C GLN A 31 3.56 -10.38 6.00
N THR A 32 3.98 -10.99 7.11
CA THR A 32 4.46 -10.26 8.30
C THR A 32 5.75 -9.49 8.05
N GLN A 33 6.73 -10.08 7.36
CA GLN A 33 7.99 -9.40 7.04
C GLN A 33 7.75 -8.20 6.12
N PHE A 34 6.95 -8.37 5.08
CA PHE A 34 6.62 -7.29 4.16
C PHE A 34 5.83 -6.17 4.85
N GLY A 35 4.86 -6.52 5.69
CA GLY A 35 4.15 -5.53 6.52
C GLY A 35 5.08 -4.77 7.46
N THR A 36 6.10 -5.43 8.01
CA THR A 36 7.13 -4.79 8.84
C THR A 36 7.96 -3.78 8.03
N LEU A 37 8.37 -4.13 6.80
CA LEU A 37 9.09 -3.21 5.91
C LEU A 37 8.24 -1.98 5.56
N CYS A 38 6.93 -2.16 5.37
CA CYS A 38 6.00 -1.07 5.10
C CYS A 38 5.60 -0.28 6.36
N GLY A 39 6.00 -0.70 7.56
CA GLY A 39 5.61 -0.08 8.83
C GLY A 39 4.12 -0.26 9.17
N TRP A 40 3.53 -1.38 8.77
CA TRP A 40 2.10 -1.66 8.91
C TRP A 40 1.79 -2.77 9.91
N THR A 41 0.56 -2.75 10.42
CA THR A 41 0.04 -3.84 11.23
C THR A 41 -0.30 -5.05 10.36
N ALA A 42 -0.32 -6.25 10.95
CA ALA A 42 -0.73 -7.46 10.26
C ALA A 42 -2.15 -7.35 9.64
N GLN A 43 -3.07 -6.68 10.34
CA GLN A 43 -4.42 -6.44 9.84
C GLN A 43 -4.43 -5.57 8.58
N ARG A 44 -3.63 -4.50 8.56
CA ARG A 44 -3.53 -3.61 7.38
C ARG A 44 -2.89 -4.34 6.20
N GLN A 45 -1.82 -5.10 6.44
CA GLN A 45 -1.18 -5.89 5.39
C GLN A 45 -2.17 -6.92 4.82
N HIS A 46 -2.87 -7.65 5.69
CA HIS A 46 -3.86 -8.64 5.28
C HIS A 46 -4.99 -8.04 4.45
N PHE A 47 -5.45 -6.83 4.81
CA PHE A 47 -6.46 -6.11 4.04
C PHE A 47 -5.96 -5.72 2.66
N LEU A 48 -4.74 -5.19 2.55
CA LEU A 48 -4.15 -4.77 1.28
C LEU A 48 -3.83 -5.96 0.36
N GLU A 49 -3.48 -7.12 0.92
CA GLU A 49 -3.24 -8.35 0.16
C GLU A 49 -4.53 -9.12 -0.19
N GLN A 50 -5.72 -8.65 0.20
CA GLN A 50 -6.96 -9.31 -0.21
C GLN A 50 -7.10 -9.28 -1.74
N PRO A 51 -7.52 -10.38 -2.37
CA PRO A 51 -7.76 -10.41 -3.81
C PRO A 51 -8.74 -9.32 -4.25
N GLY A 52 -8.43 -8.61 -5.33
CA GLY A 52 -9.30 -7.61 -5.94
C GLY A 52 -8.69 -6.21 -6.04
N GLU A 53 -9.41 -5.31 -6.69
CA GLU A 53 -9.02 -3.91 -6.85
C GLU A 53 -9.42 -3.10 -5.60
N HIS A 54 -8.43 -2.48 -4.98
CA HIS A 54 -8.57 -1.53 -3.88
C HIS A 54 -8.28 -0.11 -4.36
N LYS A 55 -8.85 0.86 -3.67
CA LYS A 55 -8.46 2.28 -3.79
C LYS A 55 -7.68 2.66 -2.54
N ILE A 56 -6.40 2.95 -2.72
CA ILE A 56 -5.49 3.32 -1.64
C ILE A 56 -4.97 4.74 -1.84
N GLU A 57 -4.54 5.37 -0.76
CA GLU A 57 -3.90 6.67 -0.83
C GLU A 57 -2.57 6.56 -1.60
N LEU A 58 -2.22 7.60 -2.36
CA LEU A 58 -0.97 7.68 -3.11
C LEU A 58 0.27 7.37 -2.24
N GLU A 59 0.29 7.87 -1.00
CA GLU A 59 1.38 7.59 -0.06
C GLU A 59 1.50 6.10 0.29
N THR A 60 0.37 5.38 0.37
CA THR A 60 0.39 3.92 0.58
C THR A 60 1.01 3.22 -0.63
N ALA A 61 0.65 3.62 -1.84
CA ALA A 61 1.26 3.06 -3.06
C ALA A 61 2.76 3.34 -3.14
N LYS A 62 3.20 4.55 -2.77
CA LYS A 62 4.64 4.88 -2.69
C LYS A 62 5.38 3.99 -1.67
N THR A 63 4.78 3.74 -0.50
CA THR A 63 5.37 2.83 0.49
C THR A 63 5.53 1.42 -0.06
N ILE A 64 4.53 0.89 -0.79
CA ILE A 64 4.62 -0.44 -1.42
C ILE A 64 5.77 -0.48 -2.43
N LEU A 65 5.80 0.49 -3.35
CA LEU A 65 6.83 0.55 -4.38
C LEU A 65 8.23 0.66 -3.78
N LYS A 66 8.38 1.46 -2.71
CA LYS A 66 9.63 1.56 -1.96
C LYS A 66 10.03 0.21 -1.37
N ALA A 67 9.12 -0.46 -0.67
CA ALA A 67 9.40 -1.77 -0.05
C ALA A 67 9.80 -2.82 -1.09
N ILE A 68 9.17 -2.81 -2.28
CA ILE A 68 9.52 -3.73 -3.38
C ILE A 68 10.91 -3.42 -3.96
N ASN A 69 11.24 -2.14 -4.17
CA ASN A 69 12.52 -1.75 -4.78
C ASN A 69 13.73 -1.87 -3.85
N GLU A 70 13.51 -1.85 -2.53
CA GLU A 70 14.57 -1.91 -1.51
C GLU A 70 14.80 -3.32 -0.94
N SER A 71 14.02 -4.33 -1.38
CA SER A 71 14.14 -5.73 -0.98
C SER A 71 14.95 -6.56 -1.98
#